data_AF-A0A151RCD2-F1
#
_entry.id   AF-A0A151RCD2-F1
#
_cell.length_a   1.000
_cell.length_b   1.000
_cell.length_c   1.000
_cell.angle_alpha   90.00
_cell.angle_beta   90.00
_cell.angle_gamma   90.00
#
_symmetry.space_group_name_H-M   'P 1'
#
loop_
_entity.id
_entity.type
_entity.pdbx_description
1 polymer ?
#
loop_
_entity_poly.entity_id
_entity_poly.type
_entity_poly.pdbx_seq_one_letter_code
_entity_poly.pdbx_strand_id
1 'polypeptide(L)'
;MINQFLGTALRADEENEYGNYSTATMDPADVEASICMPGLGFHRNRSQQPLHVKRQDLLLVVRIWSALVHANILPCSHVSDLHWTRSILMYCIMTHRTVDLGDIICMEISAYANSAPGSALGHPSLIT
;
A
#
# COMPACT_ATOMS: atom_id res chain seq x y z
N MET A 1 1.36 -15.09 15.80
CA MET A 1 1.10 -13.78 15.16
C MET A 1 2.08 -13.65 13.99
N ILE A 2 1.68 -13.11 12.83
CA ILE A 2 2.50 -13.11 11.58
C ILE A 2 3.89 -12.50 11.82
N ASN A 3 3.98 -11.43 12.60
CA ASN A 3 5.27 -10.81 12.94
C ASN A 3 6.27 -11.75 13.64
N GLN A 4 5.79 -12.64 14.52
CA GLN A 4 6.65 -13.61 15.19
C GLN A 4 7.18 -14.66 14.22
N PHE A 5 6.38 -15.03 13.22
CA PHE A 5 6.78 -15.98 12.18
C PHE A 5 7.82 -15.37 11.23
N LEU A 6 7.63 -14.11 10.81
CA LEU A 6 8.54 -13.41 9.90
C LEU A 6 9.78 -12.82 10.60
N GLY A 7 9.79 -12.79 11.94
CA GLY A 7 10.84 -12.11 12.70
C GLY A 7 10.79 -10.58 12.56
N THR A 8 9.62 -10.02 12.28
CA THR A 8 9.39 -8.59 12.00
C THR A 8 8.61 -7.87 13.10
N ALA A 9 8.59 -8.43 14.31
CA ALA A 9 7.95 -7.77 15.44
C ALA A 9 8.65 -6.45 15.74
N LEU A 10 7.86 -5.36 15.84
CA LEU A 10 8.35 -4.06 16.28
C LEU A 10 8.99 -4.17 17.66
N ARG A 11 10.06 -3.40 17.87
CA ARG A 11 10.73 -3.31 19.17
C ARG A 11 9.84 -2.55 20.15
N ALA A 12 10.12 -2.68 21.45
CA ALA A 12 9.33 -2.05 22.50
C ALA A 12 9.33 -0.51 22.43
N ASP A 13 10.32 0.07 21.78
CA ASP A 13 10.50 1.51 21.54
C ASP A 13 10.03 1.97 20.15
N GLU A 14 9.56 1.05 19.30
CA GLU A 14 9.06 1.35 17.96
C GLU A 14 7.52 1.36 17.95
N GLU A 15 6.94 2.42 17.40
CA GLU A 15 5.50 2.52 17.19
C GLU A 15 5.15 2.41 15.71
N ASN A 16 4.00 1.82 15.40
CA ASN A 16 3.50 1.73 14.03
C ASN A 16 3.00 3.08 13.52
N GLU A 17 3.89 3.89 12.96
CA GLU A 17 3.56 5.21 12.38
C GLU A 17 2.51 5.10 11.26
N TYR A 18 2.53 4.01 10.48
CA TYR A 18 1.53 3.77 9.44
C TYR A 18 0.09 3.72 10.00
N GLY A 19 -0.08 3.19 11.20
CA GLY A 19 -1.39 3.13 11.86
C GLY A 19 -2.00 4.50 12.18
N ASN A 20 -1.18 5.56 12.21
CA ASN A 20 -1.63 6.93 12.45
C ASN A 20 -2.16 7.62 11.18
N TYR A 21 -1.90 7.04 10.00
CA TYR A 21 -2.29 7.61 8.73
C TYR A 21 -3.62 7.06 8.24
N SER A 22 -4.47 7.98 7.79
CA SER A 22 -5.72 7.65 7.10
C SER A 22 -5.79 8.43 5.79
N THR A 23 -6.52 7.88 4.81
CA THR A 23 -6.83 8.59 3.57
C THR A 23 -7.55 9.92 3.79
N ALA A 24 -8.12 10.14 4.98
CA ALA A 24 -8.79 11.37 5.36
C ALA A 24 -7.85 12.42 6.01
N THR A 25 -6.72 11.99 6.58
CA THR A 25 -5.82 12.86 7.36
C THR A 25 -4.54 13.22 6.61
N MET A 26 -4.13 12.41 5.63
CA MET A 26 -2.96 12.66 4.80
C MET A 26 -3.16 13.82 3.83
N ASP A 27 -2.18 14.72 3.75
CA ASP A 27 -2.12 15.72 2.69
C ASP A 27 -1.68 15.05 1.37
N PRO A 28 -2.51 15.09 0.31
CA PRO A 28 -2.14 14.53 -0.97
C PRO A 28 -0.85 15.13 -1.56
N ALA A 29 -0.54 16.41 -1.26
CA ALA A 29 0.66 17.07 -1.78
C ALA A 29 1.95 16.46 -1.20
N ASP A 30 1.96 16.13 0.10
CA ASP A 30 3.10 15.47 0.75
C ASP A 30 3.34 14.07 0.18
N VAL A 31 2.24 13.36 -0.09
CA VAL A 31 2.29 12.03 -0.72
C VAL A 31 2.81 12.13 -2.15
N GLU A 32 2.28 13.04 -2.97
CA GLU A 32 2.73 13.30 -4.34
C GLU A 32 4.22 13.63 -4.39
N ALA A 33 4.68 14.57 -3.55
CA ALA A 33 6.07 14.98 -3.49
C ALA A 33 7.03 13.82 -3.14
N SER A 34 6.55 12.85 -2.37
CA SER A 34 7.35 11.70 -1.96
C SER A 34 7.37 10.57 -2.99
N ILE A 35 6.36 10.47 -3.86
CA ILE A 35 6.18 9.27 -4.72
C ILE A 35 6.16 9.54 -6.23
N CYS A 36 5.83 10.75 -6.66
CA CYS A 36 5.65 11.10 -8.07
C CYS A 36 6.90 11.76 -8.66
N MET A 37 7.05 11.68 -9.99
CA MET A 37 8.00 12.53 -10.69
C MET A 37 7.56 14.00 -10.61
N PRO A 38 8.51 14.96 -10.63
CA PRO A 38 8.18 16.38 -10.51
C PRO A 38 7.14 16.84 -11.54
N GLY A 39 6.11 17.55 -11.09
CA GLY A 39 5.04 18.08 -11.94
C GLY A 39 3.94 17.08 -12.30
N LEU A 40 4.03 15.82 -11.84
CA LEU A 40 2.98 14.82 -11.97
C LEU A 40 2.33 14.56 -10.60
N GLY A 41 1.16 13.91 -10.58
CA GLY A 41 0.41 13.74 -9.34
C GLY A 41 -0.83 12.87 -9.48
N PHE A 42 -1.69 12.90 -8.47
CA PHE A 42 -2.93 12.14 -8.48
C PHE A 42 -3.91 12.70 -9.50
N HIS A 43 -4.57 11.79 -10.22
CA HIS A 43 -5.86 12.06 -10.79
C HIS A 43 -6.87 12.28 -9.66
N ARG A 44 -7.63 13.37 -9.75
CA ARG A 44 -8.59 13.79 -8.72
C ARG A 44 -10.02 13.64 -9.20
N ASN A 45 -10.93 13.35 -8.28
CA ASN A 45 -12.36 13.36 -8.56
C ASN A 45 -12.91 14.80 -8.64
N ARG A 46 -14.21 14.94 -8.92
CA ARG A 46 -14.89 16.25 -8.99
C ARG A 46 -14.78 17.07 -7.70
N SER A 47 -14.65 16.41 -6.56
CA SER A 47 -14.47 17.00 -5.24
C SER A 47 -12.99 17.25 -4.89
N GLN A 48 -12.08 17.19 -5.87
CA GLN A 48 -10.63 17.36 -5.71
C GLN A 48 -9.92 16.34 -4.81
N GLN A 49 -10.58 15.21 -4.51
CA GLN A 49 -9.97 14.13 -3.73
C GLN A 49 -9.10 13.24 -4.63
N PRO A 50 -7.92 12.80 -4.16
CA PRO A 50 -7.02 11.93 -4.91
C PRO A 50 -7.67 10.56 -5.14
N LEU A 51 -7.53 10.04 -6.37
CA LEU A 51 -8.03 8.72 -6.76
C LEU A 51 -6.87 7.74 -6.97
N HIS A 52 -6.03 8.04 -7.96
CA HIS A 52 -4.90 7.20 -8.35
C HIS A 52 -3.86 8.02 -9.11
N VAL A 53 -2.64 7.51 -9.17
CA VAL A 53 -1.56 8.02 -10.03
C VAL A 53 -1.16 6.94 -11.02
N LYS A 54 -0.84 7.32 -12.27
CA LYS A 54 -0.38 6.35 -13.26
C LYS A 54 0.97 5.79 -12.87
N ARG A 55 1.20 4.49 -13.10
CA ARG A 55 2.50 3.85 -12.81
C ARG A 55 3.68 4.56 -13.49
N GLN A 56 3.46 5.10 -14.68
CA GLN A 56 4.51 5.81 -15.43
C GLN A 56 4.89 7.16 -14.80
N ASP A 57 4.00 7.72 -13.97
CA ASP A 57 4.16 9.04 -13.34
C ASP A 57 4.90 8.94 -11.98
N LEU A 58 5.12 7.72 -11.51
CA LEU A 58 5.82 7.42 -10.25
C LEU A 58 7.35 7.44 -10.42
N LEU A 59 8.05 7.79 -9.34
CA LEU A 59 9.49 7.59 -9.24
C LEU A 59 9.85 6.10 -9.46
N LEU A 60 11.01 5.83 -10.09
CA LEU A 60 11.44 4.46 -10.39
C LEU A 60 11.49 3.58 -9.14
N VAL A 61 12.03 4.10 -8.04
CA VAL A 61 12.10 3.40 -6.75
C VAL A 61 10.72 3.03 -6.21
N VAL A 62 9.73 3.93 -6.36
CA VAL A 62 8.35 3.67 -5.96
C VAL A 62 7.72 2.59 -6.84
N ARG A 63 8.01 2.57 -8.14
CA ARG A 63 7.52 1.52 -9.05
C ARG A 63 8.03 0.14 -8.65
N ILE A 64 9.27 0.05 -8.17
CA ILE A 64 9.87 -1.19 -7.66
C ILE A 64 9.18 -1.61 -6.35
N TRP A 65 9.08 -0.70 -5.39
CA TRP A 65 8.39 -0.97 -4.12
C TRP A 65 6.94 -1.36 -4.32
N SER A 66 6.21 -0.64 -5.17
CA SER A 66 4.82 -0.95 -5.50
C SER A 66 4.67 -2.35 -6.08
N ALA A 67 5.59 -2.79 -6.94
CA ALA A 67 5.57 -4.16 -7.47
C ALA A 67 5.80 -5.21 -6.37
N LEU A 68 6.76 -4.98 -5.48
CA LEU A 68 7.06 -5.88 -4.35
C LEU A 68 5.88 -5.96 -3.37
N VAL A 69 5.32 -4.81 -3.00
CA VAL A 69 4.16 -4.71 -2.12
C VAL A 69 2.95 -5.38 -2.74
N HIS A 70 2.68 -5.16 -4.04
CA HIS A 70 1.56 -5.78 -4.73
C HIS A 70 1.68 -7.29 -4.92
N ALA A 71 2.89 -7.84 -4.87
CA ALA A 71 3.09 -9.28 -4.93
C ALA A 71 3.02 -9.96 -3.54
N ASN A 72 3.44 -9.27 -2.47
CA ASN A 72 3.73 -9.94 -1.19
C ASN A 72 2.95 -9.41 0.02
N ILE A 73 2.51 -8.14 0.02
CA ILE A 73 1.95 -7.49 1.21
C ILE A 73 0.49 -7.08 1.00
N LEU A 74 0.23 -6.33 -0.07
CA LEU A 74 -1.11 -5.89 -0.47
C LEU A 74 -1.39 -6.42 -1.88
N PRO A 75 -1.81 -7.69 -2.07
CA PRO A 75 -2.09 -8.23 -3.38
C PRO A 75 -2.97 -7.32 -4.25
N CYS A 76 -2.59 -7.11 -5.52
CA CYS A 76 -3.36 -6.30 -6.47
C CYS A 76 -3.29 -6.87 -7.88
N SER A 77 -4.45 -7.09 -8.49
CA SER A 77 -4.55 -7.60 -9.87
C SER A 77 -4.33 -6.53 -10.93
N HIS A 78 -4.50 -5.25 -10.59
CA HIS A 78 -4.36 -4.14 -11.53
C HIS A 78 -3.24 -3.18 -11.11
N VAL A 79 -2.10 -3.31 -11.79
CA VAL A 79 -0.85 -2.61 -11.42
C VAL A 79 -0.51 -1.41 -12.32
N SER A 80 -1.40 -1.02 -13.24
CA SER A 80 -1.16 0.15 -14.09
C SER A 80 -1.34 1.47 -13.34
N ASP A 81 -2.12 1.45 -12.26
CA ASP A 81 -2.46 2.60 -11.43
C ASP A 81 -2.17 2.30 -9.95
N LEU A 82 -1.59 3.27 -9.24
CA LEU A 82 -1.45 3.23 -7.79
C LEU A 82 -2.57 4.06 -7.15
N HIS A 83 -3.49 3.39 -6.46
CA HIS A 83 -4.64 4.03 -5.81
C HIS A 83 -4.24 4.77 -4.53
N TRP A 84 -5.01 5.82 -4.20
CA TRP A 84 -4.79 6.67 -3.01
C TRP A 84 -4.65 5.88 -1.69
N THR A 85 -5.47 4.84 -1.51
CA THR A 85 -5.41 3.98 -0.32
C THR A 85 -4.07 3.25 -0.20
N ARG A 86 -3.48 2.85 -1.33
CA ARG A 86 -2.21 2.10 -1.39
C ARG A 86 -0.99 3.00 -1.44
N SER A 87 -1.14 4.26 -1.86
CA SER A 87 -0.04 5.22 -1.87
C SER A 87 0.42 5.62 -0.48
N ILE A 88 -0.40 5.48 0.57
CA ILE A 88 0.00 5.77 1.96
C ILE A 88 1.14 4.85 2.39
N LEU A 89 1.07 3.56 2.07
CA LEU A 89 2.16 2.63 2.37
C LEU A 89 3.42 2.99 1.56
N MET A 90 3.27 3.43 0.30
CA MET A 90 4.42 3.86 -0.49
C MET A 90 5.06 5.12 0.10
N TYR A 91 4.26 6.09 0.53
CA TYR A 91 4.74 7.26 1.25
C TYR A 91 5.54 6.86 2.49
N CYS A 92 5.02 5.94 3.31
CA CYS A 92 5.71 5.47 4.51
C CYS A 92 7.06 4.83 4.20
N ILE A 93 7.12 3.99 3.16
CA ILE A 93 8.37 3.40 2.69
C ILE A 93 9.36 4.47 2.21
N MET A 94 8.88 5.43 1.41
CA MET A 94 9.72 6.49 0.84
C MET A 94 10.21 7.50 1.88
N THR A 95 9.49 7.66 2.99
CA THR A 95 9.81 8.59 4.08
C THR A 95 10.37 7.88 5.32
N HIS A 96 10.70 6.60 5.20
CA HIS A 96 11.29 5.78 6.27
C HIS A 96 10.46 5.76 7.56
N ARG A 97 9.13 5.73 7.43
CA ARG A 97 8.20 5.56 8.54
C ARG A 97 8.19 4.10 8.99
N THR A 98 7.99 3.90 10.28
CA THR A 98 7.85 2.58 10.89
C THR A 98 6.49 1.98 10.50
N VAL A 99 6.49 0.74 10.00
CA VAL A 99 5.29 0.05 9.53
C VAL A 99 5.22 -1.35 10.12
N ASP A 100 4.11 -1.68 10.79
CA ASP A 100 3.81 -3.06 11.17
C ASP A 100 3.32 -3.85 9.94
N LEU A 101 4.25 -4.52 9.25
CA LEU A 101 3.93 -5.32 8.06
C LEU A 101 3.07 -6.53 8.37
N GLY A 102 3.27 -7.18 9.53
CA GLY A 102 2.50 -8.37 9.89
C GLY A 102 1.03 -8.04 10.13
N ASP A 103 0.75 -6.86 10.70
CA ASP A 103 -0.61 -6.36 10.86
C ASP A 103 -1.28 -6.09 9.50
N ILE A 104 -0.58 -5.42 8.59
CA ILE A 104 -1.09 -5.17 7.22
C ILE A 104 -1.40 -6.49 6.49
N ILE A 105 -0.50 -7.46 6.53
CA ILE A 105 -0.71 -8.77 5.89
C ILE A 105 -1.90 -9.48 6.55
N CYS A 106 -2.00 -9.44 7.88
CA CYS A 106 -3.10 -10.05 8.62
C CYS A 106 -4.45 -9.43 8.23
N MET A 107 -4.50 -8.10 8.10
CA MET A 107 -5.68 -7.36 7.68
C MET A 107 -6.10 -7.74 6.25
N GLU A 108 -5.17 -7.80 5.30
CA GLU A 108 -5.50 -8.18 3.91
C GLU A 108 -5.97 -9.63 3.78
N ILE A 109 -5.30 -10.58 4.45
CA ILE A 109 -5.73 -11.99 4.47
C ILE A 109 -7.15 -12.07 5.04
N SER A 110 -7.42 -11.35 6.12
CA SER A 110 -8.74 -11.33 6.76
C SER A 110 -9.79 -10.69 5.84
N ALA A 111 -9.47 -9.57 5.18
CA ALA A 111 -10.38 -8.92 4.24
C ALA A 111 -10.71 -9.84 3.05
N TYR A 112 -9.71 -10.56 2.55
CA TYR A 112 -9.88 -11.51 1.45
C TYR A 112 -10.72 -12.73 1.87
N ALA A 113 -10.42 -13.33 3.03
CA ALA A 113 -11.14 -14.48 3.56
C ALA A 113 -12.62 -14.19 3.84
N ASN A 114 -12.94 -12.94 4.22
CA ASN A 114 -14.31 -12.51 4.52
C ASN A 114 -15.04 -11.91 3.30
N SER A 115 -14.41 -11.87 2.13
CA SER A 115 -15.02 -11.34 0.91
C SER A 115 -16.09 -12.29 0.34
N ALA A 116 -17.09 -11.75 -0.36
CA ALA A 116 -18.22 -12.52 -0.87
C ALA A 116 -17.77 -13.66 -1.83
N PRO A 117 -18.42 -14.83 -1.80
CA PRO A 117 -18.06 -15.97 -2.63
C PRO A 117 -18.23 -15.62 -4.11
N GLY A 118 -17.10 -15.56 -4.83
CA GLY A 118 -16.96 -14.99 -6.17
C GLY A 118 -15.72 -14.11 -6.33
N SER A 119 -15.18 -13.62 -5.21
CA SER A 119 -13.88 -12.94 -5.11
C SER A 119 -12.71 -13.92 -4.88
N ALA A 120 -13.01 -15.23 -4.83
CA ALA A 120 -12.09 -16.30 -4.51
C ALA A 120 -10.90 -16.35 -5.48
N LEU A 121 -9.77 -16.88 -5.01
CA LEU A 121 -8.59 -17.15 -5.82
C LEU A 121 -9.06 -18.06 -6.94
N GLY A 122 -9.28 -17.50 -8.14
CA GLY A 122 -9.92 -18.25 -9.22
C GLY A 122 -9.21 -19.58 -9.47
N HIS A 123 -7.89 -19.61 -9.27
CA HIS A 123 -7.04 -20.79 -9.38
C HIS A 123 -6.11 -20.90 -8.14
N PRO A 124 -6.58 -21.49 -7.03
CA PRO A 124 -5.75 -21.73 -5.85
C PRO A 124 -4.57 -22.66 -6.15
N SER A 125 -4.68 -23.44 -7.23
CA SER A 125 -3.64 -24.34 -7.75
C SER A 125 -2.39 -23.64 -8.29
N LEU A 126 -2.39 -22.31 -8.42
CA LEU A 126 -1.23 -21.53 -8.89
C LEU A 126 -0.41 -20.90 -7.74
N ILE A 127 -0.81 -21.09 -6.50
CA ILE A 127 0.01 -20.71 -5.34
C ILE A 127 1.05 -21.83 -5.17
N THR A 128 2.30 -21.52 -5.50
CA THR A 128 3.44 -22.43 -5.42
C THR A 128 4.23 -22.20 -4.13
#